data_AF-A0A3E0IQ10-F1
#
_entry.id   AF-A0A3E0IQ10-F1
#
_cell.length_a   1.000
_cell.length_b   1.000
_cell.length_c   1.000
_cell.angle_alpha   90.00
_cell.angle_beta   90.00
_cell.angle_gamma   90.00
#
_symmetry.space_group_name_H-M   'P 1'
#
loop_
_entity.id
_entity.type
_entity.pdbx_description
1 polymer ?
#
loop_
_entity_poly.entity_id
_entity_poly.type
_entity_poly.pdbx_seq_one_letter_code
_entity_poly.pdbx_strand_id
1 'polypeptide(L)' 'LEDGGTLTSVFVPWNTCGVFIASTLSVSVSQYAPFAILNFVVPIISLIYGYTGFKVIKLSQSEKQYFKQQEALD' A
#
# COMPACT_ATOMS: atom_id res chain seq x y z
N LEU A 1 -0.37 -2.41 -4.28
CA LEU A 1 0.86 -3.16 -3.92
C LEU A 1 1.97 -2.22 -3.48
N GLU A 2 2.26 -1.16 -4.25
CA GLU A 2 3.28 -0.14 -3.91
C GLU A 2 3.07 0.53 -2.54
N ASP A 3 1.84 0.88 -2.21
CA ASP A 3 1.54 1.69 -1.02
C ASP A 3 1.52 0.86 0.28
N GLY A 4 0.99 -0.37 0.22
CA GLY A 4 0.92 -1.25 1.39
C GLY A 4 2.28 -1.84 1.79
N GLY A 5 3.14 -2.21 0.82
CA GLY A 5 4.44 -2.81 1.10
C GLY A 5 5.48 -1.80 1.57
N THR A 6 5.55 -0.64 0.91
CA THR A 6 6.55 0.40 1.24
C THR A 6 6.35 0.93 2.65
N LEU A 7 5.09 1.17 3.03
CA LEU A 7 4.75 1.83 4.29
C LEU A 7 4.68 0.88 5.49
N THR A 8 4.44 -0.41 5.28
CA THR A 8 4.45 -1.40 6.39
C THR A 8 5.83 -1.98 6.63
N SER A 9 6.72 -1.98 5.63
CA SER A 9 8.04 -2.60 5.71
C SER A 9 8.96 -1.96 6.76
N VAL A 10 8.78 -0.67 7.04
CA VAL A 10 9.55 0.08 8.04
C VAL A 10 9.37 -0.48 9.46
N PHE A 11 8.21 -1.08 9.77
CA PHE A 11 7.94 -1.67 11.08
C PHE A 11 8.61 -3.03 11.29
N VAL A 12 9.24 -3.58 10.25
CA VAL A 12 9.92 -4.86 10.31
C VAL A 12 11.39 -4.63 10.64
N PRO A 13 11.91 -5.08 11.79
CA PRO A 13 13.24 -4.67 12.28
C PRO A 13 14.41 -5.18 11.44
N TRP A 14 14.19 -6.15 10.54
CA TRP A 14 15.16 -6.62 9.56
C TRP A 14 15.01 -5.98 8.16
N ASN A 15 14.11 -5.00 8.01
CA ASN A 15 13.99 -4.22 6.77
C ASN A 15 14.99 -3.06 6.75
N THR A 16 15.58 -2.78 5.59
CA THR A 16 16.56 -1.70 5.39
C THR A 16 16.08 -0.34 5.90
N CYS A 17 14.82 0.03 5.65
CA CYS A 17 14.25 1.31 6.11
C CYS A 17 14.09 1.33 7.64
N GLY A 18 13.68 0.21 8.24
CA GLY A 18 13.51 0.10 9.69
C GLY A 18 14.84 0.17 10.45
N VAL A 19 15.88 -0.50 9.92
CA VAL A 19 17.25 -0.47 10.44
C VAL A 19 17.86 0.94 10.31
N PHE A 20 17.63 1.63 9.19
CA PHE A 20 18.13 2.99 8.98
C PHE A 20 17.60 3.97 10.03
N ILE A 21 16.29 3.97 10.27
CA ILE A 21 15.65 4.87 11.25
C ILE A 21 16.09 4.52 12.67
N ALA A 22 16.10 3.23 13.01
CA ALA A 22 16.55 2.75 14.31
C ALA A 22 18.02 3.14 14.59
N SER A 23 18.89 3.02 13.59
CA SER A 23 20.32 3.37 13.71
C SER A 23 20.55 4.88 13.79
N THR A 24 19.80 5.68 13.02
CA THR A 24 19.94 7.14 13.00
C THR A 24 19.48 7.77 14.31
N LEU A 25 18.36 7.28 14.85
CA LEU A 25 17.76 7.82 16.06
C LEU A 25 18.22 7.08 17.33
N SER A 26 18.99 5.99 17.18
CA SER A 26 19.43 5.11 18.28
C SER A 26 18.27 4.60 19.16
N VAL A 27 17.13 4.33 18.54
CA VAL A 27 15.91 3.83 19.20
C VAL A 27 15.43 2.54 18.53
N SER A 28 14.67 1.72 19.25
CA SER A 28 14.08 0.52 18.66
C SER A 28 12.86 0.83 17.80
N VAL A 29 12.50 -0.11 16.92
CA VAL A 29 11.33 0.03 16.02
C VAL A 29 10.04 0.31 16.78
N SER A 30 9.82 -0.32 17.93
CA SER A 30 8.64 -0.08 18.75
C SER A 30 8.56 1.34 19.31
N GLN A 31 9.69 2.02 19.51
CA GLN A 31 9.73 3.37 20.05
C GLN A 31 9.39 4.43 19.01
N TYR A 32 9.84 4.28 17.75
CA TYR A 32 9.46 5.23 16.71
C TYR A 32 8.17 4.85 15.98
N ALA A 33 7.74 3.58 16.04
CA ALA A 33 6.53 3.09 15.39
C ALA A 33 5.30 4.00 15.60
N PRO A 34 4.93 4.45 16.82
CA PRO A 34 3.74 5.29 17.01
C PRO A 34 3.86 6.68 16.36
N PHE A 35 5.07 7.14 16.05
CA PHE A 35 5.31 8.42 15.39
C PHE A 35 5.24 8.32 13.86
N ALA A 36 5.19 7.11 13.29
CA ALA A 36 5.06 6.86 11.87
C ALA A 36 3.60 7.04 11.37
N ILE A 37 2.97 8.17 11.73
CA ILE A 37 1.54 8.46 11.51
C ILE A 37 1.14 8.30 10.05
N LEU A 38 1.95 8.79 9.11
CA LEU A 38 1.68 8.67 7.68
C LEU A 38 1.61 7.20 7.22
N ASN A 39 2.46 6.33 7.77
CA ASN A 39 2.47 4.91 7.42
C ASN A 39 1.19 4.17 7.88
N PHE A 40 0.47 4.71 8.88
CA PHE A 40 -0.83 4.20 9.29
C PHE A 40 -2.00 4.88 8.57
N VAL A 41 -1.92 6.19 8.36
CA VAL A 41 -3.00 6.97 7.73
C VAL A 41 -3.19 6.57 6.27
N VAL A 42 -2.11 6.34 5.54
CA VAL A 42 -2.18 5.99 4.12
C VAL A 42 -2.93 4.68 3.84
N PRO A 43 -2.65 3.53 4.51
CA PRO A 43 -3.45 2.32 4.31
C PRO A 43 -4.91 2.49 4.75
N ILE A 44 -5.19 3.30 5.78
CA ILE A 44 -6.57 3.61 6.19
C ILE A 44 -7.29 4.39 5.09
N ILE A 45 -6.65 5.42 4.53
CA ILE A 45 -7.20 6.19 3.40
C ILE A 45 -7.40 5.28 2.19
N SER A 46 -6.42 4.46 1.85
CA SER A 46 -6.51 3.48 0.75
C SER A 46 -7.70 2.54 0.90
N LEU A 47 -7.93 2.03 2.13
CA LEU A 47 -9.09 1.20 2.45
C LEU A 47 -10.40 1.99 2.28
N ILE A 48 -10.47 3.23 2.76
CA ILE A 48 -11.65 4.10 2.63
C ILE A 48 -11.96 4.37 1.15
N TYR A 49 -10.97 4.73 0.34
CA TYR A 49 -11.14 4.97 -1.10
C TYR A 49 -11.53 3.68 -1.84
N GLY A 50 -10.91 2.55 -1.50
CA GLY A 50 -11.26 1.24 -2.05
C GLY A 50 -12.69 0.82 -1.72
N TYR A 51 -13.14 1.08 -0.49
CA TYR A 51 -14.50 0.75 -0.04
C TYR A 51 -15.56 1.69 -0.62
N THR A 52 -15.29 3.00 -0.62
CA THR A 52 -16.22 4.01 -1.17
C THR A 52 -16.29 3.99 -2.69
N GLY A 53 -15.32 3.35 -3.37
CA GLY A 53 -15.27 3.29 -4.83
C GLY A 53 -15.10 4.65 -5.48
N PHE A 54 -14.67 5.66 -4.72
CA PHE A 54 -14.50 7.03 -5.20
C PHE A 54 -13.41 7.01 -6.27
N LYS A 55 -13.77 7.37 -7.52
CA LYS A 55 -12.90 7.30 -8.71
C LYS A 55 -12.54 5.90 -9.24
N VAL A 56 -13.19 4.83 -8.78
CA VAL A 56 -13.04 3.51 -9.43
C VAL A 56 -13.83 3.52 -10.73
N ILE A 57 -13.15 3.79 -11.85
CA ILE A 57 -13.73 3.69 -13.19
C ILE A 57 -14.00 2.21 -13.44
N LYS A 58 -15.27 1.81 -13.38
CA LYS A 58 -15.68 0.46 -13.75
C LYS A 58 -15.71 0.37 -15.27
N LEU A 59 -15.00 -0.62 -15.82
CA LEU A 59 -15.06 -0.96 -17.23
C LEU A 59 -16.52 -1.13 -17.66
N SER A 60 -16.89 -0.52 -18.79
CA SER A 60 -18.18 -0.78 -19.43
C SER A 60 -18.30 -2.25 -19.84
N GLN A 61 -19.52 -2.75 -20.03
CA GLN A 61 -19.72 -4.15 -20.42
C GLN A 61 -19.03 -4.47 -21.76
N SER A 62 -19.00 -3.51 -22.68
CA SER A 62 -18.28 -3.56 -23.96
C SER A 62 -16.78 -3.74 -23.78
N GLU A 63 -16.15 -2.98 -22.88
CA GLU A 63 -14.70 -3.10 -22.62
C GLU A 63 -14.36 -4.42 -21.94
N LYS A 64 -15.20 -4.90 -21.01
CA LYS A 64 -15.01 -6.21 -20.37
C LYS A 64 -15.05 -7.37 -21.37
N GLN A 65 -15.95 -7.32 -22.35
CA GLN A 65 -16.04 -8.34 -23.40
C GLN A 65 -14.85 -8.31 -24.35
N TYR A 66 -14.34 -7.12 -24.70
CA TYR A 66 -13.12 -6.98 -25.51
C TYR A 66 -11.90 -7.63 -24.83
N PHE A 67 -11.65 -7.31 -23.56
CA PHE A 67 -10.50 -7.89 -22.84
C PHE A 67 -10.64 -9.41 -22.63
N LYS A 68 -11.85 -9.92 -22.36
CA LYS A 68 -12.10 -11.37 -22.29
C LYS A 68 -11.87 -12.09 -23.61
N GLN A 69 -12.23 -11.46 -24.72
CA GLN A 69 -12.05 -12.04 -26.05
C GLN A 69 -10.57 -12.06 -26.44
N GLN A 70 -9.81 -11.04 -26.04
CA GLN A 70 -8.36 -10.97 -26.25
C GLN A 70 -7.62 -12.04 -25.44
N GLU A 71 -7.95 -12.21 -24.15
CA GLU A 71 -7.39 -13.29 -23.30
C GLU A 71 -7.74 -14.70 -23.79
N ALA A 72 -8.86 -14.88 -24.51
CA ALA A 72 -9.23 -16.17 -25.10
C ALA A 72 -8.55 -16.44 -26.46
N LEU A 73 -7.90 -15.43 -27.04
CA LEU A 73 -7.18 -15.51 -28.31
C LEU A 73 -5.65 -15.65 -28.12
N ASP A 74 -5.15 -15.23 -26.97
CA ASP A 74 -3.78 -15.48 -26.48
C ASP A 74 -3.64 -16.88 -25.86
#